data_AF-A0A815VI06-F1
#
_entry.id   AF-A0A815VI06-F1
#
_cell.length_a   1.000
_cell.length_b   1.000
_cell.length_c   1.000
_cell.angle_alpha   90.00
_cell.angle_beta   90.00
_cell.angle_gamma   90.00
#
_symmetry.space_group_name_H-M   'P 1'
#
loop_
_entity.id
_entity.type
_entity.pdbx_description
1 polymer ?
#
loop_
_entity_poly.entity_id
_entity_poly.type
_entity_poly.pdbx_seq_one_letter_code
_entity_poly.pdbx_strand_id
1 'polypeptide(L)'
;MIHEALGGRPIGLIATSWSGTAIELWMPPSALKDCVDEFPLIRWHQTFDVGYVPNSVVPKVFMAVALDLRDDPNNIHPRTKHDVDYRLSRAGLGVAYNQQVQFQGSIVSSVSLASTSQTVNVTYTGVENIELRNPNGFEVCCQGATCSDDILWVPATISSKNGLTITLTVASQCVALQLIGLRYLWRETPCLFKDAAIYSYTDSNLPSSLFIKYF
;
A
#
# COMPACT_ATOMS: atom_id res chain seq x y z
N MET A 1 -8.54 21.61 -7.62
CA MET A 1 -7.41 20.65 -7.73
C MET A 1 -7.09 20.34 -9.20
N ILE A 2 -5.88 19.84 -9.53
CA ILE A 2 -5.46 19.60 -10.93
C ILE A 2 -6.47 18.74 -11.71
N HIS A 3 -7.01 17.68 -11.10
CA HIS A 3 -7.96 16.79 -11.79
C HIS A 3 -9.28 17.47 -12.18
N GLU A 4 -9.78 18.41 -11.38
CA GLU A 4 -10.97 19.21 -11.68
C GLU A 4 -10.69 20.20 -12.81
N ALA A 5 -9.54 20.88 -12.74
CA ALA A 5 -9.11 21.84 -13.75
C ALA A 5 -8.93 21.19 -15.14
N LEU A 6 -8.62 19.90 -15.17
CA LEU A 6 -8.46 19.13 -16.40
C LEU A 6 -9.79 18.61 -16.99
N GLY A 7 -10.95 18.94 -16.40
CA GLY A 7 -12.26 18.62 -16.98
C GLY A 7 -12.51 17.12 -17.14
N GLY A 8 -11.93 16.30 -16.25
CA GLY A 8 -12.06 14.85 -16.31
C GLY A 8 -11.17 14.18 -17.35
N ARG A 9 -10.07 14.79 -17.78
CA ARG A 9 -8.99 14.07 -18.48
C ARG A 9 -8.27 13.12 -17.51
N PRO A 10 -7.93 11.89 -17.93
CA PRO A 10 -7.20 10.95 -17.08
C PRO A 10 -5.81 11.48 -16.69
N ILE A 11 -5.35 11.13 -15.49
CA ILE A 11 -4.02 11.47 -14.97
C ILE A 11 -3.32 10.18 -14.53
N GLY A 12 -2.14 9.94 -15.08
CA GLY A 12 -1.25 8.87 -14.62
C GLY A 12 -0.23 9.41 -13.63
N LEU A 13 -0.13 8.77 -12.46
CA LEU A 13 0.88 9.06 -11.45
C LEU A 13 1.93 7.94 -11.42
N ILE A 14 3.20 8.34 -11.39
CA ILE A 14 4.30 7.42 -11.10
C ILE A 14 4.74 7.69 -9.66
N ALA A 15 4.29 6.85 -8.72
CA ALA A 15 4.69 6.94 -7.33
C ALA A 15 6.08 6.29 -7.15
N THR A 16 7.15 7.07 -7.34
CA THR A 16 8.54 6.63 -7.12
C THR A 16 9.08 7.04 -5.76
N SER A 17 8.21 7.29 -4.77
CA SER A 17 8.60 7.67 -3.41
C SER A 17 9.35 6.52 -2.73
N TRP A 18 10.68 6.56 -2.82
CA TRP A 18 11.63 5.60 -2.31
C TRP A 18 12.79 6.33 -1.62
N SER A 19 13.39 5.70 -0.61
CA SER A 19 14.61 6.19 0.02
C SER A 19 15.70 6.44 -1.02
N GLY A 20 16.35 7.60 -0.96
CA GLY A 20 17.44 7.96 -1.85
C GLY A 20 18.16 9.22 -1.43
N THR A 21 18.37 10.18 -2.35
CA THR A 21 18.70 11.54 -1.88
C THR A 21 17.48 12.06 -1.15
N ALA A 22 17.67 12.39 0.12
CA ALA A 22 16.75 13.16 0.94
C ALA A 22 15.99 14.18 0.06
N ILE A 23 14.65 14.13 0.05
CA ILE A 23 13.81 15.15 -0.60
C ILE A 23 14.21 16.54 -0.06
N GLU A 24 14.78 16.57 1.13
CA GLU A 24 15.42 17.67 1.82
C GLU A 24 16.55 18.36 1.04
N LEU A 25 17.21 17.64 0.12
CA LEU A 25 18.23 18.20 -0.78
C LEU A 25 17.64 18.93 -1.99
N TRP A 26 16.35 18.73 -2.27
CA TRP A 26 15.65 19.25 -3.44
C TRP A 26 14.46 20.15 -3.10
N MET A 27 14.18 20.34 -1.81
CA MET A 27 13.11 21.20 -1.29
C MET A 27 13.67 22.27 -0.36
N PRO A 28 13.07 23.47 -0.34
CA PRO A 28 13.46 24.49 0.64
C PRO A 28 13.16 23.99 2.07
N PRO A 29 14.04 24.23 3.06
CA PRO A 29 13.86 23.78 4.44
C PRO A 29 12.50 24.13 5.07
N SER A 30 11.88 25.22 4.64
CA SER A 30 10.54 25.62 5.08
C SER A 30 9.43 24.68 4.62
N ALA A 31 9.58 24.03 3.47
CA ALA A 31 8.61 23.06 2.96
C ALA A 31 8.74 21.68 3.62
N LEU A 32 9.89 21.42 4.27
CA LEU A 32 10.16 20.19 5.00
C LEU A 32 9.78 20.28 6.47
N LYS A 33 9.64 21.50 7.00
CA LYS A 33 9.34 21.74 8.41
C LYS A 33 8.03 21.08 8.88
N ASP A 34 7.11 20.88 7.94
CA ASP A 34 5.83 20.22 8.15
C ASP A 34 5.78 18.79 7.55
N CYS A 35 6.81 18.37 6.81
CA CYS A 35 6.94 17.03 6.26
C CYS A 35 7.84 16.20 7.18
N VAL A 36 7.25 15.58 8.19
CA VAL A 36 7.97 14.57 8.99
C VAL A 36 8.26 13.40 8.06
N ASP A 37 9.53 12.98 8.00
CA ASP A 37 10.13 11.99 7.09
C ASP A 37 9.48 10.59 7.17
N GLU A 38 8.24 10.47 6.71
CA GLU A 38 7.55 9.20 6.63
C GLU A 38 7.08 9.01 5.19
N PHE A 39 7.94 8.44 4.34
CA PHE A 39 7.58 8.01 2.98
C PHE A 39 6.22 7.28 2.88
N PRO A 40 5.80 6.44 3.86
CA PRO A 40 4.45 5.89 3.91
C PRO A 40 3.33 6.94 3.91
N LEU A 41 3.46 8.04 4.67
CA LEU A 41 2.48 9.13 4.69
C LEU A 41 2.39 9.81 3.33
N ILE A 42 3.52 10.08 2.67
CA ILE A 42 3.51 10.66 1.32
C ILE A 42 2.75 9.74 0.34
N ARG A 43 3.04 8.43 0.38
CA ARG A 43 2.35 7.46 -0.48
C ARG A 43 0.85 7.40 -0.18
N TRP A 44 0.46 7.50 1.09
CA TRP A 44 -0.93 7.55 1.52
C TRP A 44 -1.65 8.80 0.99
N HIS A 45 -1.08 9.98 1.18
CA HIS A 45 -1.65 11.24 0.74
C HIS A 45 -1.74 11.35 -0.80
N GLN A 46 -0.83 10.71 -1.55
CA GLN A 46 -0.94 10.59 -3.02
C GLN A 46 -2.22 9.88 -3.48
N THR A 47 -2.86 9.11 -2.59
CA THR A 47 -4.12 8.40 -2.84
C THR A 47 -5.33 9.07 -2.22
N PHE A 48 -5.23 10.32 -1.76
CA PHE A 48 -6.30 11.02 -1.04
C PHE A 48 -6.74 10.29 0.24
N ASP A 49 -5.78 9.69 0.94
CA ASP A 49 -6.01 8.98 2.21
C ASP A 49 -6.98 7.80 2.08
N VAL A 50 -6.94 7.13 0.91
CA VAL A 50 -7.77 5.96 0.61
C VAL A 50 -6.94 4.66 0.50
N GLY A 51 -5.67 4.77 0.08
CA GLY A 51 -4.76 3.64 -0.11
C GLY A 51 -4.69 3.11 -1.54
N TYR A 52 -5.51 3.60 -2.45
CA TYR A 52 -5.49 3.23 -3.87
C TYR A 52 -6.09 4.34 -4.74
N VAL A 53 -5.72 4.36 -6.02
CA VAL A 53 -6.38 5.14 -7.08
C VAL A 53 -6.57 4.26 -8.32
N PRO A 54 -7.67 4.43 -9.10
CA PRO A 54 -8.73 5.42 -8.92
C PRO A 54 -9.61 5.14 -7.70
N ASN A 55 -10.21 6.21 -7.15
CA ASN A 55 -11.14 6.13 -6.02
C ASN A 55 -12.27 7.18 -6.15
N SER A 56 -13.16 7.27 -5.17
CA SER A 56 -14.31 8.20 -5.20
C SER A 56 -13.92 9.68 -5.21
N VAL A 57 -12.73 10.03 -4.71
CA VAL A 57 -12.21 11.41 -4.69
C VAL A 57 -11.58 11.77 -6.03
N VAL A 58 -10.82 10.82 -6.61
CA VAL A 58 -10.12 11.00 -7.88
C VAL A 58 -10.36 9.83 -8.85
N PRO A 59 -11.56 9.75 -9.46
CA PRO A 59 -11.99 8.57 -10.21
C PRO A 59 -11.27 8.36 -11.54
N LYS A 60 -10.50 9.36 -12.00
CA LYS A 60 -9.74 9.31 -13.26
C LYS A 60 -8.23 9.45 -13.05
N VAL A 61 -7.78 9.27 -11.82
CA VAL A 61 -6.36 9.20 -11.48
C VAL A 61 -5.98 7.74 -11.32
N PHE A 62 -4.83 7.34 -11.85
CA PHE A 62 -4.33 5.99 -11.71
C PHE A 62 -2.84 5.99 -11.35
N MET A 63 -2.37 4.92 -10.71
CA MET A 63 -0.98 4.81 -10.25
C MET A 63 -0.41 3.42 -10.45
N ALA A 64 0.90 3.34 -10.66
CA ALA A 64 1.65 2.10 -10.50
C ALA A 64 2.09 1.95 -9.04
N VAL A 65 1.66 0.89 -8.36
CA VAL A 65 2.29 0.47 -7.10
C VAL A 65 3.71 0.03 -7.44
N ALA A 66 4.72 0.62 -6.82
CA ALA A 66 6.12 0.36 -7.17
C ALA A 66 7.00 0.07 -5.95
N LEU A 67 6.43 -0.10 -4.75
CA LEU A 67 7.13 -0.25 -3.46
C LEU A 67 7.83 -1.60 -3.24
N ASP A 68 7.56 -2.59 -4.09
CA ASP A 68 8.18 -3.92 -4.09
C ASP A 68 9.35 -4.01 -5.09
N LEU A 69 9.69 -2.93 -5.79
CA LEU A 69 10.68 -2.94 -6.88
C LEU A 69 12.10 -2.48 -6.48
N ARG A 70 12.41 -2.30 -5.18
CA ARG A 70 13.82 -2.11 -4.75
C ARG A 70 14.55 -3.40 -5.00
N ASP A 71 15.61 -3.31 -5.76
CA ASP A 71 16.49 -4.42 -6.04
C ASP A 71 17.89 -4.24 -5.42
N ASP A 72 18.31 -3.00 -5.18
CA ASP A 72 19.58 -2.70 -4.50
C ASP A 72 19.36 -1.64 -3.41
N PRO A 73 19.63 -1.94 -2.13
CA PRO A 73 19.44 -0.98 -1.07
C PRO A 73 20.41 0.21 -1.13
N ASN A 74 21.55 0.08 -1.79
CA ASN A 74 22.54 1.14 -1.93
C ASN A 74 22.33 1.98 -3.19
N ASN A 75 21.31 1.68 -4.00
CA ASN A 75 21.05 2.36 -5.24
C ASN A 75 19.64 2.95 -5.27
N ILE A 76 19.59 4.26 -5.46
CA ILE A 76 18.36 5.04 -5.49
C ILE A 76 17.62 4.92 -6.84
N HIS A 77 18.24 4.27 -7.84
CA HIS A 77 17.70 4.08 -9.17
C HIS A 77 17.32 2.61 -9.39
N PRO A 78 16.03 2.25 -9.19
CA PRO A 78 15.56 0.90 -9.49
C PRO A 78 15.89 0.51 -10.92
N ARG A 79 16.49 -0.67 -11.14
CA ARG A 79 16.80 -1.14 -12.50
C ARG A 79 15.55 -1.61 -13.24
N THR A 80 14.51 -1.98 -12.50
CA THR A 80 13.27 -2.59 -13.02
C THR A 80 12.20 -1.57 -13.42
N LYS A 81 12.60 -0.55 -14.20
CA LYS A 81 11.68 0.48 -14.73
C LYS A 81 10.59 -0.10 -15.63
N HIS A 82 10.88 -1.22 -16.30
CA HIS A 82 9.90 -1.94 -17.11
C HIS A 82 8.69 -2.43 -16.30
N ASP A 83 8.88 -2.86 -15.05
CA ASP A 83 7.76 -3.27 -14.19
C ASP A 83 6.88 -2.08 -13.81
N VAL A 84 7.48 -0.90 -13.56
CA VAL A 84 6.74 0.33 -13.30
C VAL A 84 5.91 0.74 -14.53
N ASP A 85 6.52 0.72 -15.71
CA ASP A 85 5.85 1.06 -16.98
C ASP A 85 4.73 0.08 -17.33
N TYR A 86 4.95 -1.23 -17.14
CA TYR A 86 3.92 -2.25 -17.32
C TYR A 86 2.69 -1.97 -16.44
N ARG A 87 2.90 -1.68 -15.15
CA ARG A 87 1.82 -1.40 -14.21
C ARG A 87 1.08 -0.12 -14.60
N LEU A 88 1.80 0.94 -14.95
CA LEU A 88 1.23 2.23 -15.31
C LEU A 88 0.46 2.18 -16.63
N SER A 89 1.03 1.52 -17.65
CA SER A 89 0.39 1.40 -18.97
C SER A 89 -0.89 0.58 -18.89
N ARG A 90 -0.92 -0.52 -18.12
CA ARG A 90 -2.15 -1.28 -17.83
C ARG A 90 -3.21 -0.41 -17.19
N ALA A 91 -2.82 0.42 -16.22
CA ALA A 91 -3.73 1.35 -15.56
C ALA A 91 -4.25 2.44 -16.51
N GLY A 92 -3.41 2.92 -17.42
CA GLY A 92 -3.83 3.79 -18.52
C GLY A 92 -4.85 3.12 -19.44
N LEU A 93 -4.61 1.87 -19.87
CA LEU A 93 -5.55 1.11 -20.70
C LEU A 93 -6.91 0.93 -20.01
N GLY A 94 -6.91 0.59 -18.72
CA GLY A 94 -8.13 0.41 -17.93
C GLY A 94 -8.88 1.71 -17.68
N VAL A 95 -8.20 2.75 -17.21
CA VAL A 95 -8.85 3.98 -16.72
C VAL A 95 -9.05 5.02 -17.82
N ALA A 96 -8.07 5.21 -18.70
CA ALA A 96 -8.13 6.22 -19.75
C ALA A 96 -8.82 5.72 -21.03
N TYR A 97 -8.60 4.45 -21.39
CA TYR A 97 -9.11 3.85 -22.62
C TYR A 97 -10.28 2.87 -22.40
N ASN A 98 -10.71 2.68 -21.16
CA ASN A 98 -11.84 1.81 -20.79
C ASN A 98 -11.70 0.36 -21.30
N GLN A 99 -10.47 -0.13 -21.44
CA GLN A 99 -10.21 -1.51 -21.82
C GLN A 99 -10.42 -2.45 -20.64
N GLN A 100 -11.00 -3.63 -20.92
CA GLN A 100 -11.22 -4.67 -19.91
C GLN A 100 -9.91 -5.42 -19.64
N VAL A 101 -9.02 -4.78 -18.90
CA VAL A 101 -7.74 -5.35 -18.46
C VAL A 101 -7.62 -5.23 -16.95
N GLN A 102 -7.03 -6.23 -16.31
CA GLN A 102 -6.66 -6.08 -14.91
C GLN A 102 -5.48 -5.11 -14.82
N PHE A 103 -5.63 -4.04 -14.05
CA PHE A 103 -4.61 -2.99 -13.98
C PHE A 103 -4.15 -2.61 -12.58
N GLN A 104 -4.81 -3.15 -11.56
CA GLN A 104 -4.48 -2.94 -10.16
C GLN A 104 -4.44 -4.28 -9.43
N GLY A 105 -3.64 -4.33 -8.37
CA GLY A 105 -3.65 -5.46 -7.46
C GLY A 105 -4.91 -5.47 -6.59
N SER A 106 -4.93 -6.40 -5.63
CA SER A 106 -6.03 -6.48 -4.67
C SER A 106 -6.11 -5.25 -3.78
N ILE A 107 -7.33 -4.85 -3.44
CA ILE A 107 -7.62 -3.74 -2.54
C ILE A 107 -8.28 -4.30 -1.29
N VAL A 108 -7.92 -3.79 -0.12
CA VAL A 108 -8.60 -4.17 1.12
C VAL A 108 -10.04 -3.65 1.10
N SER A 109 -11.01 -4.56 1.18
CA SER A 109 -12.44 -4.26 1.23
C SER A 109 -12.93 -4.09 2.66
N SER A 110 -12.49 -4.96 3.57
CA SER A 110 -12.94 -4.94 4.96
C SER A 110 -11.93 -5.60 5.87
N VAL A 111 -11.96 -5.16 7.13
CA VAL A 111 -11.18 -5.74 8.22
C VAL A 111 -12.15 -6.10 9.32
N SER A 112 -12.14 -7.36 9.77
CA SER A 112 -12.94 -7.83 10.89
C SER A 112 -12.04 -8.40 11.97
N LEU A 113 -12.27 -7.94 13.20
CA LEU A 113 -11.59 -8.42 14.40
C LEU A 113 -12.37 -9.62 14.94
N ALA A 114 -11.68 -10.72 15.21
CA ALA A 114 -12.31 -11.85 15.86
C ALA A 114 -12.22 -11.65 17.39
N SER A 115 -13.36 -11.38 18.02
CA SER A 115 -13.48 -10.83 19.39
C SER A 115 -12.83 -11.66 20.51
N THR A 116 -12.47 -12.91 20.23
CA THR A 116 -11.87 -13.86 21.19
C THR A 116 -10.58 -14.49 20.68
N SER A 117 -10.22 -14.32 19.41
CA SER A 117 -9.04 -14.93 18.83
C SER A 117 -8.01 -13.85 18.51
N GLN A 118 -6.75 -14.28 18.60
CA GLN A 118 -5.53 -13.50 18.34
C GLN A 118 -5.38 -13.17 16.85
N THR A 119 -6.50 -12.98 16.16
CA THR A 119 -6.60 -13.01 14.72
C THR A 119 -7.40 -11.85 14.15
N VAL A 120 -6.91 -11.37 13.01
CA VAL A 120 -7.56 -10.31 12.23
C VAL A 120 -7.81 -10.85 10.84
N ASN A 121 -9.05 -10.77 10.37
CA ASN A 121 -9.36 -11.16 9.00
C ASN A 121 -9.37 -9.92 8.11
N VAL A 122 -8.66 -10.00 6.99
CA VAL A 122 -8.59 -8.95 5.97
C VAL A 122 -9.15 -9.52 4.68
N THR A 123 -10.25 -8.94 4.19
CA THR A 123 -10.91 -9.36 2.95
C THR A 123 -10.58 -8.39 1.84
N TYR A 124 -10.24 -8.93 0.67
CA TYR A 124 -9.84 -8.19 -0.51
C TYR A 124 -10.93 -8.14 -1.58
N THR A 125 -10.80 -7.16 -2.48
CA THR A 125 -11.61 -6.98 -3.68
C THR A 125 -10.75 -6.48 -4.85
N GLY A 126 -11.35 -6.29 -6.02
CA GLY A 126 -10.69 -5.76 -7.23
C GLY A 126 -9.92 -6.79 -8.05
N VAL A 127 -9.86 -8.04 -7.59
CA VAL A 127 -9.21 -9.16 -8.26
C VAL A 127 -10.06 -10.42 -8.11
N GLU A 128 -9.91 -11.38 -9.02
CA GLU A 128 -10.62 -12.67 -8.92
C GLU A 128 -10.08 -13.53 -7.77
N ASN A 129 -8.77 -13.52 -7.56
CA ASN A 129 -8.09 -14.23 -6.48
C ASN A 129 -6.77 -13.53 -6.12
N ILE A 130 -6.24 -13.81 -4.93
CA ILE A 130 -4.96 -13.28 -4.44
C ILE A 130 -3.88 -14.36 -4.43
N GLU A 131 -2.64 -13.98 -4.73
CA GLU A 131 -1.44 -14.80 -4.57
C GLU A 131 -0.74 -14.36 -3.28
N LEU A 132 -0.39 -15.33 -2.41
CA LEU A 132 0.43 -15.08 -1.23
C LEU A 132 1.88 -15.42 -1.54
N ARG A 133 2.80 -14.48 -1.35
CA ARG A 133 4.23 -14.70 -1.53
C ARG A 133 5.02 -14.63 -0.24
N ASN A 134 4.65 -13.70 0.64
CA ASN A 134 5.34 -13.45 1.89
C ASN A 134 4.30 -13.37 3.03
N PRO A 135 4.50 -14.05 4.17
CA PRO A 135 3.57 -13.95 5.29
C PRO A 135 3.70 -12.63 6.08
N ASN A 136 4.70 -11.80 5.81
CA ASN A 136 5.01 -10.57 6.54
C ASN A 136 4.49 -9.31 5.83
N GLY A 137 4.61 -8.16 6.48
CA GLY A 137 4.28 -6.85 5.89
C GLY A 137 3.03 -6.19 6.49
N PHE A 138 2.31 -6.90 7.37
CA PHE A 138 1.25 -6.34 8.21
C PHE A 138 1.78 -5.98 9.58
N GLU A 139 1.23 -4.91 10.14
CA GLU A 139 1.50 -4.48 11.50
C GLU A 139 0.21 -4.04 12.17
N VAL A 140 0.09 -4.31 13.46
CA VAL A 140 -1.02 -3.85 14.30
C VAL A 140 -0.50 -2.96 15.40
N CYS A 141 -1.37 -2.11 15.92
CA CYS A 141 -1.07 -1.33 17.12
C CYS A 141 -2.15 -1.57 18.17
N CYS A 142 -1.71 -1.81 19.40
CA CYS A 142 -2.55 -2.07 20.57
C CYS A 142 -2.09 -1.30 21.81
N GLN A 143 -1.08 -0.43 21.65
CA GLN A 143 -0.43 0.32 22.74
C GLN A 143 -0.41 1.81 22.39
N GLY A 144 -0.61 2.66 23.40
CA GLY A 144 -0.78 4.10 23.20
C GLY A 144 -2.21 4.49 22.87
N ALA A 145 -2.52 5.79 22.86
CA ALA A 145 -3.89 6.28 22.55
C ALA A 145 -4.13 6.46 21.04
N THR A 146 -3.07 6.71 20.26
CA THR A 146 -3.18 7.18 18.87
C THR A 146 -2.30 6.44 17.86
N CYS A 147 -1.44 5.51 18.30
CA CYS A 147 -0.48 4.80 17.43
C CYS A 147 0.32 5.73 16.49
N SER A 148 0.67 6.91 17.02
CA SER A 148 1.33 7.99 16.27
C SER A 148 2.83 7.79 16.09
N ASP A 149 3.43 6.82 16.77
CA ASP A 149 4.85 6.51 16.66
C ASP A 149 5.02 5.10 16.08
N ASP A 150 5.92 5.00 15.11
CA ASP A 150 6.29 3.78 14.39
C ASP A 150 6.82 2.65 15.30
N ILE A 151 7.27 2.97 16.52
CA ILE A 151 7.70 2.00 17.55
C ILE A 151 6.53 1.25 18.20
N LEU A 152 5.31 1.80 18.15
CA LEU A 152 4.11 1.21 18.74
C LEU A 152 3.48 0.14 17.84
N TRP A 153 3.89 0.09 16.57
CA TRP A 153 3.40 -0.85 15.57
C TRP A 153 4.19 -2.14 15.61
N VAL A 154 3.48 -3.25 15.74
CA VAL A 154 4.07 -4.58 15.95
C VAL A 154 3.67 -5.53 14.82
N PRO A 155 4.56 -6.46 14.42
CA PRO A 155 4.27 -7.35 13.29
C PRO A 155 3.01 -8.20 13.51
N ALA A 156 2.25 -8.38 12.44
CA ALA A 156 1.21 -9.39 12.31
C ALA A 156 1.51 -10.24 11.07
N THR A 157 1.41 -11.58 11.19
CA THR A 157 1.79 -12.49 10.11
C THR A 157 0.59 -13.22 9.54
N ILE A 158 0.60 -13.49 8.24
CA ILE A 158 -0.45 -14.27 7.59
C ILE A 158 -0.33 -15.73 8.05
N SER A 159 -1.40 -16.25 8.66
CA SER A 159 -1.49 -17.64 9.12
C SER A 159 -2.29 -18.53 8.18
N SER A 160 -3.26 -17.97 7.47
CA SER A 160 -4.07 -18.72 6.50
C SER A 160 -4.74 -17.82 5.47
N LYS A 161 -5.23 -18.43 4.40
CA LYS A 161 -6.03 -17.80 3.35
C LYS A 161 -7.25 -18.67 3.05
N ASN A 162 -8.40 -18.03 2.88
CA ASN A 162 -9.61 -18.61 2.31
C ASN A 162 -10.20 -17.67 1.26
N GLY A 163 -10.11 -18.04 -0.03
CA GLY A 163 -10.52 -17.18 -1.13
C GLY A 163 -9.80 -15.83 -1.11
N LEU A 164 -10.56 -14.75 -1.07
CA LEU A 164 -10.05 -13.36 -0.97
C LEU A 164 -9.85 -12.89 0.48
N THR A 165 -9.96 -13.76 1.48
CA THR A 165 -9.75 -13.38 2.88
C THR A 165 -8.48 -14.03 3.42
N ILE A 166 -7.62 -13.23 4.03
CA ILE A 166 -6.48 -13.73 4.81
C ILE A 166 -6.78 -13.61 6.30
N THR A 167 -6.21 -14.51 7.07
CA THR A 167 -6.18 -14.44 8.53
C THR A 167 -4.78 -14.05 8.96
N LEU A 168 -4.68 -12.98 9.74
CA LEU A 168 -3.44 -12.55 10.38
C LEU A 168 -3.42 -13.09 11.81
N THR A 169 -2.25 -13.52 12.27
CA THR A 169 -1.97 -13.77 13.68
C THR A 169 -1.27 -12.55 14.27
N VAL A 170 -1.82 -12.06 15.37
CA VAL A 170 -1.33 -10.87 16.09
C VAL A 170 -0.16 -11.26 17.02
N ALA A 171 0.82 -10.37 17.15
CA ALA A 171 1.93 -10.56 18.09
C ALA A 171 1.45 -10.76 19.55
N SER A 172 2.17 -11.59 20.31
CA SER A 172 1.82 -11.96 21.69
C SER A 172 1.59 -10.75 22.61
N GLN A 173 2.32 -9.67 22.41
CA GLN A 173 2.19 -8.42 23.17
C GLN A 173 0.90 -7.63 22.93
N CYS A 174 0.13 -7.99 21.89
CA CYS A 174 -1.18 -7.43 21.60
C CYS A 174 -2.33 -8.43 21.82
N VAL A 175 -2.03 -9.61 22.36
CA VAL A 175 -3.05 -10.62 22.69
C VAL A 175 -3.91 -10.14 23.85
N ALA A 176 -5.23 -10.30 23.71
CA ALA A 176 -6.25 -9.84 24.67
C ALA A 176 -6.28 -8.32 24.91
N LEU A 177 -5.60 -7.54 24.08
CA LEU A 177 -5.71 -6.09 24.06
C LEU A 177 -6.62 -5.64 22.91
N GLN A 178 -7.27 -4.50 23.11
CA GLN A 178 -8.00 -3.85 22.03
C GLN A 178 -7.00 -3.36 20.97
N LEU A 179 -7.21 -3.76 19.72
CA LEU A 179 -6.45 -3.19 18.61
C LEU A 179 -6.97 -1.79 18.31
N ILE A 180 -6.05 -0.86 18.10
CA ILE A 180 -6.31 0.54 17.76
C ILE A 180 -6.13 0.75 16.25
N GLY A 181 -5.26 -0.03 15.60
CA GLY A 181 -5.09 0.05 14.17
C GLY A 181 -4.41 -1.16 13.54
N LEU A 182 -4.56 -1.25 12.22
CA LEU A 182 -3.92 -2.21 11.32
C LEU A 182 -3.35 -1.45 10.13
N ARG A 183 -2.12 -1.80 9.72
CA ARG A 183 -1.49 -1.27 8.52
C ARG A 183 -0.76 -2.34 7.71
N TYR A 184 -0.57 -2.08 6.43
CA TYR A 184 0.09 -2.95 5.46
C TYR A 184 0.99 -2.12 4.53
N LEU A 185 2.22 -2.61 4.31
CA LEU A 185 3.25 -1.95 3.51
C LEU A 185 3.57 -0.51 3.96
N TRP A 186 3.49 -0.26 5.26
CA TRP A 186 3.59 1.08 5.86
C TRP A 186 5.00 1.42 6.37
N ARG A 187 6.03 0.70 5.91
CA ARG A 187 7.42 1.06 6.19
C ARG A 187 8.04 1.70 4.96
N GLU A 188 9.12 2.45 5.17
CA GLU A 188 9.88 3.08 4.08
C GLU A 188 10.29 2.05 3.02
N THR A 189 10.87 0.92 3.45
CA THR A 189 11.12 -0.28 2.64
C THR A 189 10.30 -1.44 3.20
N PRO A 190 9.07 -1.66 2.71
CA PRO A 190 8.14 -2.60 3.35
C PRO A 190 8.41 -4.08 3.00
N CYS A 191 9.14 -4.35 1.91
CA CYS A 191 9.51 -5.69 1.48
C CYS A 191 10.77 -5.67 0.60
N LEU A 192 11.28 -6.88 0.31
CA LEU A 192 12.35 -7.09 -0.67
C LEU A 192 11.80 -7.06 -2.10
N PHE A 193 12.72 -7.12 -3.07
CA PHE A 193 12.40 -7.14 -4.49
C PHE A 193 11.35 -8.21 -4.85
N LYS A 194 10.20 -7.77 -5.37
CA LYS A 194 9.03 -8.57 -5.77
C LYS A 194 8.50 -9.50 -4.67
N ASP A 195 8.68 -9.10 -3.42
CA ASP A 195 8.38 -9.91 -2.24
C ASP A 195 7.31 -9.27 -1.32
N ALA A 196 6.39 -8.49 -1.90
CA ALA A 196 5.20 -8.05 -1.16
C ALA A 196 4.31 -9.26 -0.78
N ALA A 197 3.57 -9.13 0.31
CA ALA A 197 2.77 -10.25 0.80
C ALA A 197 1.71 -10.74 -0.19
N ILE A 198 1.00 -9.79 -0.81
CA ILE A 198 -0.20 -10.05 -1.60
C ILE A 198 -0.02 -9.51 -3.02
N TYR A 199 -0.26 -10.38 -4.00
CA TYR A 199 -0.37 -10.01 -5.42
C TYR A 199 -1.72 -10.45 -5.98
N SER A 200 -2.08 -9.91 -7.14
CA SER A 200 -3.13 -10.50 -7.96
C SER A 200 -2.71 -11.89 -8.45
N TYR A 201 -3.60 -12.87 -8.35
CA TYR A 201 -3.35 -14.21 -8.90
C TYR A 201 -3.36 -14.22 -10.43
N THR A 202 -4.24 -13.43 -11.04
CA THR A 202 -4.42 -13.38 -12.51
C THR A 202 -3.33 -12.57 -13.21
N ASP A 203 -2.69 -11.63 -12.51
CA ASP A 203 -1.52 -10.90 -12.98
C ASP A 203 -0.53 -10.73 -11.83
N SER A 204 0.43 -11.64 -11.79
CA SER A 204 1.44 -11.76 -10.74
C SER A 204 2.37 -10.53 -10.65
N ASN A 205 2.30 -9.58 -11.60
CA ASN A 205 3.05 -8.33 -11.50
C ASN A 205 2.29 -7.20 -10.79
N LEU A 206 1.07 -7.44 -10.31
CA LEU A 206 0.24 -6.43 -9.65
C LEU A 206 0.16 -6.68 -8.13
N PRO A 207 1.02 -6.02 -7.31
CA PRO A 207 0.93 -6.12 -5.86
C PRO A 207 -0.30 -5.38 -5.32
N SER A 208 -0.77 -5.81 -4.16
CA SER A 208 -1.75 -5.07 -3.37
C SER A 208 -1.17 -3.72 -2.93
N SER A 209 -2.03 -2.71 -2.82
CA SER A 209 -1.60 -1.38 -2.39
C SER A 209 -1.40 -1.30 -0.89
N LEU A 210 -0.74 -0.23 -0.44
CA LEU A 210 -0.60 0.06 0.99
C LEU A 210 -1.97 0.33 1.63
N PHE A 211 -2.06 0.09 2.93
CA PHE A 211 -3.32 0.23 3.67
C PHE A 211 -3.05 0.64 5.10
N ILE A 212 -3.91 1.49 5.66
CA ILE A 212 -4.02 1.73 7.09
C ILE A 212 -5.49 1.88 7.47
N LYS A 213 -5.84 1.40 8.67
CA LYS A 213 -7.14 1.62 9.27
C LYS A 213 -7.00 1.67 10.78
N TYR A 214 -7.64 2.66 11.38
CA TYR A 214 -7.84 2.75 12.83
C TYR A 214 -9.22 2.18 13.20
N PHE A 215 -9.35 1.59 14.38
CA PHE A 215 -10.57 0.94 14.89
C PHE A 215 -11.32 1.80 15.90
#